data_AF-A0A286ADM8-F1
#
_entry.id   AF-A0A286ADM8-F1
#
_cell.length_a   1.000
_cell.length_b   1.000
_cell.length_c   1.000
_cell.angle_alpha   90.00
_cell.angle_beta   90.00
_cell.angle_gamma   90.00
#
_symmetry.space_group_name_H-M   'P 1'
#
loop_
_entity.id
_entity.type
_entity.pdbx_description
1 polymer ?
#
loop_
_entity_poly.entity_id
_entity_poly.type
_entity_poly.pdbx_seq_one_letter_code
_entity_poly.pdbx_strand_id
1 'polypeptide(L)' 'MEKDFRITSAKQYEDTMIAMFELQEKEEPLTAKELADIEIMAKAAQRYEDEEL' A
#
# COMPACT_ATOMS: atom_id res chain seq x y z
N MET A 1 16.32 0.46 4.43
CA MET A 1 16.21 1.00 3.06
C MET A 1 14.74 1.21 2.81
N GLU A 2 14.27 2.44 2.98
CA GLU A 2 12.96 2.83 2.44
C GLU A 2 13.05 2.60 0.93
N LYS A 3 12.36 1.58 0.44
CA LYS A 3 12.08 1.51 -1.00
C LYS A 3 11.15 2.68 -1.25
N ASP A 4 11.59 3.65 -2.06
CA ASP A 4 10.77 4.77 -2.48
C ASP A 4 9.67 4.23 -3.41
N PHE A 5 8.63 3.65 -2.78
CA PHE A 5 7.51 3.03 -3.45
C PHE A 5 6.58 4.16 -3.90
N ARG A 6 6.56 4.42 -5.21
CA ARG A 6 5.73 5.44 -5.84
C ARG A 6 4.75 4.76 -6.80
N ILE A 7 3.50 5.14 -6.69
CA ILE A 7 2.43 4.78 -7.61
C ILE A 7 2.39 5.86 -8.69
N THR A 8 2.45 5.46 -9.96
CA THR A 8 2.48 6.37 -11.11
C THR A 8 1.38 6.07 -12.14
N SER A 9 0.46 5.17 -11.81
CA SER A 9 -0.66 4.80 -12.68
C SER A 9 -1.85 4.28 -11.88
N ALA A 10 -3.05 4.42 -12.44
CA ALA A 10 -4.28 3.90 -11.85
C ALA A 10 -4.22 2.39 -11.60
N LYS A 11 -3.56 1.62 -12.48
CA LYS A 11 -3.37 0.18 -12.28
C LYS A 11 -2.51 -0.12 -11.05
N GLN A 12 -1.40 0.60 -10.87
CA GLN A 12 -0.56 0.41 -9.68
C GLN A 12 -1.29 0.82 -8.39
N TYR A 13 -2.15 1.84 -8.47
CA TYR A 13 -3.02 2.22 -7.36
C TYR A 13 -3.98 1.09 -7.00
N GLU A 14 -4.72 0.57 -7.99
CA GLU A 14 -5.64 -0.57 -7.81
C GLU A 14 -4.91 -1.79 -7.22
N ASP A 15 -3.78 -2.18 -7.80
CA ASP A 15 -2.98 -3.32 -7.32
C ASP A 15 -2.49 -3.09 -5.87
N THR A 16 -2.17 -1.84 -5.50
CA THR A 16 -1.77 -1.48 -4.13
C THR A 16 -2.95 -1.60 -3.15
N MET A 17 -4.14 -1.14 -3.54
CA MET A 17 -5.34 -1.24 -2.72
C MET A 17 -5.76 -2.69 -2.48
N ILE A 18 -5.66 -3.54 -3.51
CA ILE A 18 -5.91 -4.98 -3.39
C ILE A 18 -4.92 -5.61 -2.41
N ALA A 19 -3.61 -5.34 -2.55
CA ALA A 19 -2.59 -5.90 -1.67
C ALA A 19 -2.78 -5.48 -0.20
N MET A 20 -3.17 -4.23 0.05
CA MET A 20 -3.52 -3.77 1.40
C MET A 20 -4.74 -4.50 1.96
N PHE A 21 -5.78 -4.69 1.15
CA PHE A 21 -6.99 -5.41 1.55
C PHE A 21 -6.71 -6.88 1.88
N GLU A 22 -5.94 -7.58 1.04
CA GLU A 22 -5.55 -8.97 1.28
C GLU A 22 -4.75 -9.16 2.58
N LEU A 23 -3.91 -8.19 2.95
CA LEU A 23 -3.22 -8.23 4.24
C LEU A 23 -4.17 -8.02 5.41
N GLN A 24 -5.15 -7.11 5.28
CA GLN A 24 -6.11 -6.83 6.34
C GLN A 24 -7.09 -7.98 6.58
N GLU A 25 -7.40 -8.77 5.54
CA GLU A 25 -8.28 -9.94 5.62
C GLU A 25 -7.58 -11.21 6.17
N LYS A 26 -6.29 -11.13 6.54
CA LYS A 26 -5.60 -12.27 7.15
C LYS A 26 -6.24 -12.63 8.49
N GLU A 27 -6.54 -13.92 8.65
CA GLU A 27 -7.03 -14.46 9.93
C GLU A 27 -5.97 -14.39 11.03
N GLU A 28 -4.68 -14.48 10.66
CA GLU A 28 -3.57 -14.36 11.59
C GLU A 28 -3.20 -12.88 11.83
N PRO A 29 -2.76 -12.52 13.05
CA PRO A 29 -2.23 -11.19 13.31
C PRO A 29 -1.07 -10.84 12.37
N LEU A 30 -1.13 -9.64 11.80
CA LEU A 30 -0.07 -9.14 10.95
C LEU A 30 1.27 -9.08 11.68
N THR A 31 2.31 -9.54 11.01
CA THR A 31 3.68 -9.37 11.48
C THR A 31 4.07 -7.90 11.44
N ALA A 32 5.10 -7.52 12.22
CA ALA A 32 5.64 -6.15 12.20
C ALA A 32 6.11 -5.72 10.80
N LYS A 33 6.55 -6.68 9.98
CA LYS A 33 6.94 -6.41 8.59
C LYS A 33 5.72 -6.06 7.74
N GLU A 34 4.64 -6.82 7.85
CA GLU A 34 3.42 -6.58 7.06
C GLU A 34 2.74 -5.27 7.47
N LEU A 35 2.75 -4.93 8.77
CA LEU A 35 2.30 -3.63 9.23
C LEU A 35 3.12 -2.49 8.60
N ALA A 36 4.44 -2.64 8.53
CA ALA A 36 5.31 -1.66 7.87
C ALA A 36 5.06 -1.58 6.36
N ASP A 37 4.80 -2.73 5.70
CA ASP A 37 4.46 -2.77 4.28
C ASP A 37 3.12 -2.06 4.01
N ILE A 38 2.10 -2.25 4.85
CA ILE A 38 0.82 -1.51 4.78
C ILE A 38 1.05 -0.01 4.92
N GLU A 39 1.89 0.42 5.86
CA GLU A 39 2.17 1.85 6.06
C GLU A 39 2.84 2.47 4.82
N ILE A 40 3.76 1.76 4.18
CA ILE A 40 4.41 2.20 2.94
C ILE A 40 3.39 2.28 1.80
N MET A 41 2.54 1.26 1.64
CA MET A 41 1.51 1.21 0.61
C MET A 41 0.47 2.33 0.80
N ALA A 42 0.00 2.54 2.03
CA ALA A 42 -0.95 3.60 2.36
C ALA A 42 -0.39 5.00 2.05
N LYS A 43 0.88 5.25 2.39
CA LYS A 43 1.55 6.53 2.05
C LYS A 43 1.68 6.73 0.55
N ALA A 44 1.97 5.67 -0.21
CA ALA A 44 2.08 5.75 -1.67
C ALA A 44 0.72 5.97 -2.34
N ALA A 45 -0.33 5.31 -1.84
CA ALA A 45 -1.72 5.49 -2.28
C ALA A 45 -2.20 6.91 -2.03
N GLN A 46 -2.00 7.45 -0.82
CA GLN A 46 -2.36 8.83 -0.48
C GLN A 46 -1.64 9.85 -1.38
N ARG A 47 -0.34 9.66 -1.61
CA ARG A 47 0.42 10.54 -2.51
C ARG A 47 -0.15 10.54 -3.93
N TYR A 48 -0.55 9.37 -4.43
CA TYR A 48 -1.14 9.27 -5.76
C TYR A 48 -2.53 9.94 -5.82
N GLU A 49 -3.36 9.76 -4.79
CA GLU A 49 -4.64 10.47 -4.67
C GLU A 49 -4.44 11.99 -4.66
N ASP A 50 -3.53 12.51 -3.83
CA ASP A 50 -3.27 13.94 -3.72
C ASP A 50 -2.73 14.58 -5.01
N GLU A 51 -1.98 13.81 -5.81
CA GLU A 51 -1.35 14.29 -7.06
C GLU A 51 -2.26 14.14 -8.29
N GLU A 52 -3.12 13.11 -8.34
CA GLU A 52 -3.75 12.64 -9.58
C GLU A 52 -5.28 12.41 -9.54
N LEU A 53 -5.96 12.49 -8.38
CA LEU A 53 -7.42 12.27 -8.24
C LEU A 53 -8.16 13.47 -7.63
#